data_AF-A0A0N4WJX3-F1
#
_entry.id   AF-A0A0N4WJX3-F1
#
_cell.length_a   1.000
_cell.length_b   1.000
_cell.length_c   1.000
_cell.angle_alpha   90.00
_cell.angle_beta   90.00
_cell.angle_gamma   90.00
#
_symmetry.space_group_name_H-M   'P 1'
#
loop_
_entity.id
_entity.type
_entity.pdbx_description
1 polymer ?
#
loop_
_entity_poly.entity_id
_entity_poly.type
_entity_poly.pdbx_seq_one_letter_code
_entity_poly.pdbx_strand_id
1 'polypeptide(L)' 'MMINTHYNCSGELARCATPQSAICFNDGMPNPRDCSVCLCPFGYGGTHCNRRVSQNW' A
#
# COMPACT_ATOMS: atom_id res chain seq x y z
N MET A 1 2.88 -10.43 -2.16
CA MET A 1 1.75 -9.93 -2.98
C MET A 1 2.03 -10.26 -4.44
N MET A 2 1.05 -10.75 -5.20
CA MET A 2 1.19 -10.93 -6.66
C MET A 2 0.50 -9.75 -7.34
N ILE A 3 1.26 -9.00 -8.14
CA ILE A 3 0.74 -7.87 -8.91
C ILE A 3 0.28 -8.41 -10.26
N ASN A 4 -1.01 -8.22 -10.58
CA ASN A 4 -1.53 -8.62 -11.89
C ASN A 4 -0.97 -7.67 -12.97
N THR A 5 -0.17 -8.20 -13.89
CA THR A 5 0.46 -7.43 -14.97
C THR A 5 -0.54 -7.07 -16.08
N HIS A 6 -1.64 -7.82 -16.21
CA HIS A 6 -2.66 -7.58 -17.25
C HIS A 6 -3.32 -6.19 -17.15
N TYR A 7 -3.37 -5.61 -15.95
CA TYR A 7 -3.92 -4.27 -15.72
C TYR A 7 -2.82 -3.21 -15.52
N ASN A 8 -1.56 -3.55 -15.80
CA ASN A 8 -0.42 -2.66 -15.62
C ASN A 8 -0.35 -2.04 -14.22
N CYS A 9 -0.73 -2.80 -13.18
CA CYS A 9 -0.72 -2.32 -11.79
C CYS A 9 0.69 -1.93 -11.32
N SER A 10 1.74 -2.50 -11.92
CA SER A 10 3.13 -2.07 -11.74
C SER A 10 3.40 -0.67 -12.29
N GLY A 11 2.81 -0.32 -13.44
CA GLY A 11 2.86 1.02 -14.00
C GLY A 11 2.07 2.03 -13.16
N GLU A 12 0.95 1.61 -12.56
CA GLU A 12 0.23 2.47 -11.62
C GLU A 12 1.03 2.73 -10.34
N LEU A 13 1.73 1.72 -9.81
CA LEU A 13 2.61 1.89 -8.65
C LEU A 13 3.79 2.83 -8.96
N ALA A 14 4.28 2.84 -10.21
CA ALA A 14 5.31 3.78 -10.65
C ALA A 14 4.87 5.25 -10.57
N ARG A 15 3.56 5.54 -10.59
CA ARG A 15 3.04 6.91 -10.37
C ARG A 15 3.28 7.39 -8.94
N CYS A 16 3.41 6.45 -8.01
CA CYS A 16 3.77 6.70 -6.61
C CYS A 16 5.29 6.54 -6.36
N ALA A 17 6.12 6.47 -7.41
CA ALA A 17 7.57 6.52 -7.28
C ALA A 17 8.07 7.97 -7.14
N THR A 18 7.44 8.73 -6.25
CA THR A 18 7.81 10.12 -5.96
C THR A 18 8.11 10.28 -4.47
N PRO A 19 8.94 11.26 -4.08
CA PRO A 19 9.26 11.52 -2.67
C PRO A 19 8.04 11.90 -1.81
N GLN A 20 6.94 12.30 -2.44
CA GLN A 20 5.70 12.73 -1.80
C GLN A 20 4.76 11.55 -1.48
N SER A 21 5.11 10.34 -1.93
CA SER A 21 4.28 9.16 -1.69
C SER A 21 4.40 8.69 -0.25
N ALA A 22 3.33 8.07 0.25
CA ALA A 22 3.26 7.58 1.61
C ALA A 22 4.34 6.54 1.88
N ILE A 23 5.00 6.69 3.02
CA ILE A 23 5.90 5.68 3.55
C ILE A 23 5.03 4.56 4.13
N CYS A 24 5.17 3.35 3.59
CA CYS A 24 4.41 2.18 4.02
C CYS A 24 5.29 1.26 4.87
N PHE A 25 4.79 0.88 6.05
CA PHE A 25 5.48 -0.04 6.97
C PHE A 25 4.96 -1.47 6.81
N ASN A 26 5.67 -2.43 7.42
CA ASN A 26 5.27 -3.85 7.49
C ASN A 26 4.97 -4.48 6.12
N ASP A 27 5.79 -4.23 5.10
CA ASP A 27 5.57 -4.70 3.72
C ASP A 27 4.26 -4.20 3.06
N GLY A 28 3.73 -3.07 3.53
CA GLY A 28 2.68 -2.34 2.82
C GLY A 28 3.20 -1.70 1.53
N MET A 29 2.30 -1.46 0.58
CA MET A 29 2.64 -0.78 -0.67
C MET A 29 1.79 0.47 -0.87
N PRO A 30 2.31 1.54 -1.52
CA PRO A 30 1.50 2.71 -1.85
C PRO A 30 0.26 2.32 -2.63
N ASN A 31 -0.87 2.97 -2.35
CA ASN A 31 -2.08 2.78 -3.12
C ASN A 31 -1.93 3.48 -4.49
N PRO A 32 -1.96 2.76 -5.62
CA PRO A 32 -1.77 3.35 -6.94
C PRO A 32 -2.84 4.38 -7.35
N ARG A 33 -4.01 4.36 -6.69
CA ARG A 33 -5.07 5.37 -6.90
C ARG A 33 -4.90 6.62 -6.03
N ASP A 34 -4.26 6.46 -4.87
CA ASP A 34 -3.98 7.55 -3.93
C ASP A 34 -2.64 7.27 -3.24
N CYS A 35 -1.57 7.85 -3.79
CA CYS A 35 -0.22 7.65 -3.31
C CYS A 35 -0.01 8.14 -1.86
N SER A 36 -0.98 8.82 -1.26
CA SER A 36 -0.93 9.32 0.12
C SER A 36 -1.34 8.27 1.15
N VAL A 37 -1.88 7.12 0.71
CA VAL A 37 -2.29 6.02 1.57
C VAL A 37 -1.64 4.70 1.15
N CYS A 38 -1.46 3.80 2.11
CA CYS A 38 -0.87 2.48 1.87
C CYS A 38 -1.93 1.37 1.84
N LEU A 39 -1.72 0.39 0.98
CA LEU A 39 -2.39 -0.90 0.99
C LEU A 39 -1.65 -1.80 1.97
N CYS A 40 -2.32 -2.16 3.06
CA CYS A 40 -1.72 -2.89 4.17
C CYS A 40 -1.90 -4.40 4.06
N PRO A 41 -0.89 -5.20 4.48
CA PRO A 41 -1.05 -6.63 4.60
C PRO A 41 -2.01 -6.98 5.75
N PHE A 42 -2.49 -8.22 5.74
CA PHE A 42 -3.43 -8.72 6.73
C PHE A 42 -2.92 -8.49 8.16
N GLY A 43 -3.78 -7.98 9.04
CA GLY A 43 -3.42 -7.67 10.43
C GLY A 43 -2.86 -6.25 10.65
N TYR A 44 -2.63 -5.48 9.59
CA TYR A 44 -2.18 -4.07 9.66
C TYR A 44 -3.19 -3.12 9.03
N GLY A 45 -3.20 -1.88 9.50
CA GLY A 45 -4.09 -0.82 9.03
C GLY A 45 -3.55 0.58 9.35
N GLY A 46 -4.38 1.58 9.06
CA GLY A 46 -3.99 3.00 9.07
C GLY A 46 -3.27 3.41 7.78
N THR A 47 -3.08 4.72 7.60
CA THR A 47 -2.52 5.32 6.36
C THR A 47 -1.16 4.77 5.96
N HIS A 48 -0.33 4.40 6.94
CA HIS A 48 1.04 3.94 6.73
C HIS A 48 1.25 2.46 7.08
N CYS A 49 0.19 1.72 7.40
CA CYS A 49 0.30 0.32 7.86
C CYS A 49 1.14 0.13 9.14
N ASN A 50 1.28 1.19 9.95
CA ASN A 50 2.01 1.18 11.20
C ASN A 50 1.15 0.75 12.40
N ARG A 51 -0.16 0.56 12.21
CA ARG A 51 -1.08 0.12 13.26
C ARG A 51 -1.47 -1.32 13.04
N ARG A 52 -1.32 -2.17 14.05
CA ARG A 52 -1.97 -3.48 14.06
C ARG A 52 -3.46 -3.29 14.24
N VAL A 53 -4.26 -3.85 13.34
CA VAL A 53 -5.70 -3.93 13.60
C VAL A 53 -5.88 -4.99 14.69
N SER A 54 -6.45 -4.61 15.83
CA SER A 54 -6.87 -5.60 16.83
C SER A 54 -7.87 -6.50 16.13
N GLN A 55 -7.45 -7.73 15.86
CA GLN A 55 -8.28 -8.78 15.27
C GLN A 55 -9.35 -9.14 16.30
N ASN A 56 -10.42 -8.36 16.35
CA ASN A 56 -11.66 -8.77 16.98
C ASN A 56 -12.47 -9.46 15.89
N TRP A 57 -12.14 -10.73 15.66
CA TRP A 57 -12.97 -11.70 14.94
C TRP A 57 -13.40 -12.75 15.96
#